data_AF-A0A7C6SSH9-F1
#
_entry.id   AF-A0A7C6SSH9-F1
#
_cell.length_a   1.000
_cell.length_b   1.000
_cell.length_c   1.000
_cell.angle_alpha   90.00
_cell.angle_beta   90.00
_cell.angle_gamma   90.00
#
_symmetry.space_group_name_H-M   'P 1'
#
loop_
_entity.id
_entity.type
_entity.pdbx_description
1 polymer ?
#
loop_
_entity_poly.entity_id
_entity_poly.type
_entity_poly.pdbx_seq_one_letter_code
_entity_poly.pdbx_strand_id
1 'polypeptide(L)' 'AIGFNVGGKIGIARCGEHLSVAMFFAVGFVNLNEVVVGLGHRSLPNSL' A
#
# COMPACT_ATOMS: atom_id res chain seq x y z
N ALA A 1 -14.25 -6.64 22.21
CA ALA A 1 -13.79 -6.61 20.81
C ALA A 1 -12.31 -6.90 20.79
N ILE A 2 -11.86 -7.84 19.96
CA ILE A 2 -10.43 -8.13 19.77
C ILE A 2 -9.91 -7.01 18.87
N GLY A 3 -8.99 -6.17 19.37
CA GLY A 3 -8.55 -4.96 18.68
C GLY A 3 -7.72 -5.28 17.44
N PHE A 4 -8.21 -4.89 16.27
CA PHE A 4 -7.48 -4.86 15.01
C PHE A 4 -7.35 -3.41 14.53
N ASN A 5 -6.13 -2.93 14.29
CA ASN A 5 -5.87 -1.58 13.82
C ASN A 5 -4.89 -1.62 12.63
N VAL A 6 -5.09 -0.73 11.66
CA VAL A 6 -4.17 -0.55 10.54
C VAL A 6 -3.97 0.93 10.32
N GLY A 7 -2.71 1.35 10.18
CA GLY A 7 -2.37 2.75 9.87
C GLY A 7 -1.07 2.85 9.09
N GLY A 8 -0.95 3.86 8.22
CA GLY A 8 0.29 4.10 7.49
C GLY A 8 0.11 4.99 6.26
N LYS A 9 1.01 4.85 5.28
CA LYS A 9 1.08 5.73 4.11
C LYS A 9 1.04 4.92 2.81
N ILE A 10 0.40 5.50 1.80
CA ILE A 10 0.38 4.98 0.44
C ILE A 10 1.01 6.03 -0.47
N GLY A 11 2.06 5.65 -1.18
CA GLY A 11 2.65 6.42 -2.27
C GLY A 11 2.11 5.93 -3.61
N ILE A 12 1.66 6.86 -4.46
CA ILE A 12 1.19 6.55 -5.81
C ILE A 12 2.00 7.41 -6.78
N ALA A 13 2.58 6.79 -7.80
CA ALA A 13 3.30 7.47 -8.85
C ALA A 13 2.86 6.94 -10.22
N ARG A 14 2.64 7.84 -11.17
CA ARG A 14 2.39 7.49 -12.57
C ARG A 14 3.43 8.14 -13.47
N CYS A 15 3.99 7.37 -14.38
CA CYS A 15 4.90 7.83 -15.42
C CYS A 15 4.54 7.15 -16.74
N GLY A 16 3.98 7.91 -17.68
CA GLY A 16 3.42 7.35 -18.91
C GLY A 16 2.34 6.29 -18.61
N GLU A 17 2.54 5.10 -19.19
CA GLU A 17 1.69 3.91 -19.03
C GLU A 17 1.83 3.27 -17.64
N HIS A 18 2.89 3.58 -16.90
CA HIS A 18 3.28 2.85 -15.71
C HIS A 18 2.69 3.49 -14.46
N LEU A 19 1.87 2.72 -13.73
CA LEU A 19 1.36 3.07 -12.41
C LEU A 19 2.06 2.20 -11.36
N SER A 20 2.69 2.85 -10.39
CA SER A 20 3.31 2.20 -9.23
C SER A 20 2.63 2.65 -7.94
N VAL A 21 2.37 1.70 -7.05
CA VAL A 21 1.81 1.93 -5.72
C VAL A 21 2.75 1.32 -4.68
N ALA A 22 3.15 2.12 -3.71
CA ALA A 22 3.93 1.70 -2.56
C ALA A 22 3.10 1.83 -1.29
N MET A 23 3.00 0.78 -0.49
CA MET A 23 2.24 0.74 0.75
C MET A 23 3.20 0.46 1.90
N PHE A 24 3.09 1.27 2.95
CA PHE A 24 3.82 1.08 4.21
C PHE A 24 2.82 1.24 5.35
N PHE A 25 2.50 0.13 6.01
CA PHE A 25 1.52 0.08 7.10
C PHE A 25 2.10 -0.54 8.36
N ALA A 26 1.61 -0.07 9.51
CA ALA A 26 1.64 -0.80 10.77
C ALA A 26 0.27 -1.50 10.94
N VAL A 27 0.32 -2.78 11.31
CA VAL A 27 -0.86 -3.60 11.60
C VAL A 27 -0.79 -4.06 13.05
N GLY A 28 -1.81 -3.70 13.82
CA GLY A 28 -1.99 -4.12 15.21
C GLY A 28 -2.96 -5.28 15.32
N PHE A 29 -2.53 -6.42 15.86
CA PHE A 29 -3.40 -7.52 16.25
C PHE A 29 -3.04 -7.99 17.67
N VAL A 30 -3.88 -7.67 18.66
CA VAL A 30 -3.73 -8.05 20.09
C VAL A 30 -2.27 -7.97 20.59
N ASN A 31 -1.81 -6.76 20.92
CA ASN A 31 -0.44 -6.43 21.36
C ASN A 31 0.71 -6.75 20.38
N LEU A 32 0.45 -7.36 19.22
CA LEU A 32 1.43 -7.51 18.15
C LEU A 32 1.38 -6.28 17.21
N ASN A 33 2.54 -5.68 16.94
CA ASN A 33 2.69 -4.54 16.02
C ASN A 33 3.56 -4.98 14.85
N GLU A 34 2.94 -5.41 13.75
CA GLU A 34 3.62 -5.84 12.54
C GLU A 34 3.79 -4.66 11.58
N VAL A 35 4.88 -4.66 10.81
CA VAL A 35 5.08 -3.72 9.71
C VAL A 35 4.85 -4.47 8.41
N VAL A 36 3.95 -3.94 7.59
CA VAL A 36 3.63 -4.47 6.27
C VAL A 36 4.12 -3.50 5.21
N VAL A 37 4.90 -4.04 4.27
CA VAL A 37 5.35 -3.32 3.07
C VAL A 37 4.86 -4.05 1.82
N GLY A 38 4.38 -3.29 0.85
CA GLY A 38 3.94 -3.84 -0.43
C GLY A 38 4.22 -2.86 -1.56
N LEU A 39 4.64 -3.39 -2.71
CA LEU A 39 4.78 -2.63 -3.94
C LEU A 39 3.94 -3.30 -5.03
N GLY A 40 3.23 -2.50 -5.81
CA GLY A 40 2.50 -2.93 -6.97
C GLY A 40 2.88 -2.08 -8.17
N HIS A 41 3.10 -2.72 -9.32
CA HIS A 41 3.32 -2.04 -10.58
C HIS A 41 2.34 -2.60 -11.63
N ARG A 42 1.69 -1.72 -12.37
CA ARG A 42 0.80 -2.07 -13.48
C ARG A 42 1.00 -1.11 -14.63
N SER A 43 1.19 -1.65 -15.83
CA SER A 43 1.09 -0.88 -17.07
C SER A 43 -0.37 -0.78 -17.48
N LEU A 44 -0.85 0.43 -17.76
CA LEU A 44 -2.20 0.73 -18.22
C LEU A 44 -2.09 1.49 -19.55
N PRO A 45 -2.79 1.05 -20.62
CA PRO A 45 -2.83 1.77 -21.89
C PRO A 45 -3.17 3.25 -21.66
N ASN A 46 -2.40 4.19 -22.23
CA ASN A 46 -2.83 5.57 -22.31
C ASN A 46 -3.98 5.65 -23.30
N SER A 47 -5.10 6.21 -22.86
CA SER A 47 -6.36 6.31 -23.58
C SER A 47 -6.35 7.39 -24.70
N LEU A 48 -5.27 7.48 -25.46
CA LEU A 48 -5.15 8.38 -26.63
C LEU A 48 -5.73 7.72 -27.89
#